data_AF-A0A2P4XJW2-F1
#
_entry.id   AF-A0A2P4XJW2-F1
#
_cell.length_a   1.000
_cell.length_b   1.000
_cell.length_c   1.000
_cell.angle_alpha   90.00
_cell.angle_beta   90.00
_cell.angle_gamma   90.00
#
_symmetry.space_group_name_H-M   'P 1'
#
loop_
_entity.id
_entity.type
_entity.pdbx_description
1 polymer ?
#
loop_
_entity_poly.entity_id
_entity_poly.type
_entity_poly.pdbx_seq_one_letter_code
_entity_poly.pdbx_strand_id
1 'polypeptide(L)'
;NLLGLNKEGDKLFESPVFSAWLSYLDKVNAANPDESMFLVLKAHYGDKGMEKMITIANANKRTESIASKLKEEIWRSQGKSDDDIFNIFKLKEKGGDMFKTTEYAAWASYATKLNKLDKNPDGFVLVEKLKEHFGDVGLARVLAKTKMASFQDNETLKIVSDLQTQQFKQWWSDGKDNEVVFIMLNAAKFDPRSDTRIVLDFADFYKAKDDDDSEFVSLAVIHCK
;
A
#
# COMPACT_ATOMS: atom_id res chain seq x y z
N ASN A 1 22.85 13.93 -24.27
CA ASN A 1 21.40 14.08 -24.52
C ASN A 1 21.04 13.28 -25.77
N LEU A 2 20.84 11.96 -25.63
CA LEU A 2 20.69 11.04 -26.76
C LEU A 2 19.24 10.98 -27.30
N LEU A 3 18.26 11.50 -26.52
CA LEU A 3 16.84 11.37 -26.81
C LEU A 3 16.12 12.71 -27.03
N GLY A 4 16.80 13.86 -26.87
CA GLY A 4 16.20 15.17 -27.13
C GLY A 4 15.02 15.54 -26.21
N LEU A 5 14.86 14.87 -25.06
CA LEU A 5 13.78 15.06 -24.10
C LEU A 5 13.66 16.53 -23.62
N ASN A 6 14.76 17.27 -23.65
CA ASN A 6 14.79 18.69 -23.31
C ASN A 6 13.95 19.59 -24.25
N LYS A 7 13.60 19.13 -25.46
CA LYS A 7 12.81 19.90 -26.44
C LYS A 7 11.30 19.83 -26.20
N GLU A 8 10.84 18.90 -25.36
CA GLU A 8 9.42 18.61 -25.14
C GLU A 8 8.76 19.54 -24.11
N GLY A 9 9.56 20.31 -23.37
CA GLY A 9 9.09 21.28 -22.38
C GLY A 9 8.10 20.67 -21.38
N ASP A 10 6.95 21.32 -21.20
CA ASP A 10 5.92 20.88 -20.24
C ASP A 10 5.14 19.64 -20.72
N LYS A 11 5.30 19.20 -21.98
CA LYS A 11 4.64 17.99 -22.53
C LYS A 11 5.51 16.74 -22.50
N LEU A 12 6.68 16.81 -21.86
CA LEU A 12 7.66 15.73 -21.79
C LEU A 12 7.04 14.37 -21.46
N PHE A 13 6.21 14.30 -20.41
CA PHE A 13 5.61 13.05 -19.94
C PHE A 13 4.55 12.46 -20.87
N GLU A 14 4.12 13.22 -21.88
CA GLU A 14 3.18 12.78 -22.91
C GLU A 14 3.91 12.36 -24.20
N SER A 15 5.23 12.60 -24.29
CA SER A 15 6.01 12.31 -25.49
C SER A 15 6.21 10.80 -25.68
N PRO A 16 6.00 10.27 -26.90
CA PRO A 16 6.36 8.89 -27.23
C PRO A 16 7.84 8.56 -26.96
N VAL A 17 8.72 9.56 -27.07
CA VAL A 17 10.15 9.41 -26.79
C VAL A 17 10.39 9.16 -25.30
N PHE A 18 9.61 9.81 -24.42
CA PHE A 18 9.67 9.57 -22.98
C PHE A 18 9.19 8.15 -22.64
N SER A 19 8.11 7.68 -23.29
CA SER A 19 7.62 6.30 -23.11
C SER A 19 8.66 5.24 -23.52
N ALA A 20 9.31 5.44 -24.67
CA ALA A 20 10.39 4.58 -25.12
C ALA A 20 11.59 4.59 -24.15
N TRP A 21 11.89 5.75 -23.56
CA TRP A 21 12.92 5.88 -22.54
C TRP A 21 12.58 5.12 -21.26
N LEU A 22 11.35 5.23 -20.75
CA LEU A 22 10.90 4.43 -19.59
C LEU A 22 11.06 2.92 -19.85
N SER A 23 10.66 2.46 -21.04
CA SER A 23 10.79 1.05 -21.43
C SER A 23 12.26 0.58 -21.48
N TYR A 24 13.19 1.50 -21.73
CA TYR A 24 14.61 1.23 -21.66
C TYR A 24 15.09 1.17 -20.20
N LEU A 25 14.64 2.09 -19.34
CA LEU A 25 14.99 2.07 -17.91
C LEU A 25 14.52 0.79 -17.21
N ASP A 26 13.35 0.27 -17.58
CA ASP A 26 12.82 -1.02 -17.10
C ASP A 26 13.79 -2.18 -17.38
N LYS A 27 14.59 -2.10 -18.45
CA LYS A 27 15.61 -3.11 -18.80
C LYS A 27 16.94 -2.89 -18.08
N VAL A 28 17.29 -1.63 -17.81
CA VAL A 28 18.58 -1.27 -17.18
C VAL A 28 18.53 -1.51 -15.68
N ASN A 29 17.43 -1.16 -15.03
CA ASN A 29 17.22 -1.35 -13.60
C ASN A 29 15.83 -1.94 -13.36
N ALA A 30 15.69 -3.22 -13.66
CA ALA A 30 14.41 -3.93 -13.50
C ALA A 30 13.91 -3.95 -12.04
N ALA A 31 14.82 -3.81 -11.06
CA ALA A 31 14.45 -3.77 -9.64
C ALA A 31 13.78 -2.44 -9.26
N ASN A 32 14.32 -1.31 -9.71
CA ASN A 32 13.70 0.00 -9.49
C ASN A 32 13.92 0.98 -10.67
N PRO A 33 13.15 0.86 -11.75
CA PRO A 33 13.30 1.76 -12.89
C PRO A 33 12.89 3.21 -12.56
N ASP A 34 12.01 3.39 -11.57
CA ASP A 34 11.57 4.71 -11.12
C ASP A 34 12.72 5.51 -10.50
N GLU A 35 13.62 4.86 -9.74
CA GLU A 35 14.84 5.49 -9.20
C GLU A 35 15.76 5.96 -10.32
N SER A 36 15.96 5.15 -11.36
CA SER A 36 16.76 5.54 -12.53
C SER A 36 16.15 6.75 -13.24
N MET A 37 14.82 6.77 -13.40
CA MET A 37 14.09 7.91 -13.95
C MET A 37 14.34 9.16 -13.09
N PHE A 38 14.14 9.04 -11.79
CA PHE A 38 14.32 10.14 -10.83
C PHE A 38 15.74 10.70 -10.86
N LEU A 39 16.78 9.85 -10.82
CA LEU A 39 18.18 10.28 -10.82
C LEU A 39 18.54 11.05 -12.09
N VAL A 40 18.11 10.57 -13.26
CA VAL A 40 18.37 11.26 -14.54
C VAL A 40 17.65 12.60 -14.61
N LEU A 41 16.37 12.65 -14.22
CA LEU A 41 15.60 13.89 -14.22
C LEU A 41 16.16 14.90 -13.21
N LYS A 42 16.49 14.46 -12.00
CA LYS A 42 17.10 15.31 -10.96
C LYS A 42 18.47 15.85 -11.38
N ALA A 43 19.32 15.02 -11.99
CA ALA A 43 20.63 15.45 -12.49
C ALA A 43 20.51 16.52 -13.59
N HIS A 44 19.46 16.44 -14.43
CA HIS A 44 19.29 17.36 -15.55
C HIS A 44 18.54 18.65 -15.16
N TYR A 45 17.52 18.56 -14.31
CA TYR A 45 16.60 19.66 -14.01
C TYR A 45 16.78 20.24 -12.60
N GLY A 46 17.52 19.57 -11.72
CA GLY A 46 17.68 19.96 -10.31
C GLY A 46 16.38 19.86 -9.50
N ASP A 47 16.44 20.26 -8.24
CA ASP A 47 15.30 20.11 -7.31
C ASP A 47 14.08 20.96 -7.71
N LYS A 48 14.30 22.23 -8.04
CA LYS A 48 13.21 23.13 -8.51
C LYS A 48 12.58 22.64 -9.82
N GLY A 49 13.39 22.06 -10.70
CA GLY A 49 12.88 21.47 -11.93
C GLY A 49 12.04 20.23 -11.66
N MET A 50 12.49 19.37 -10.74
CA MET A 50 11.73 18.20 -10.28
C MET A 50 10.35 18.59 -9.71
N GLU A 51 10.29 19.61 -8.85
CA GLU A 51 9.02 20.13 -8.31
C GLU A 51 8.07 20.57 -9.43
N LYS A 52 8.56 21.40 -10.36
CA LYS A 52 7.77 21.87 -11.51
C LYS A 52 7.24 20.69 -12.34
N MET A 53 8.09 19.71 -12.62
CA MET A 53 7.73 18.54 -13.42
C MET A 53 6.65 17.71 -12.72
N ILE A 54 6.78 17.47 -11.41
CA ILE A 54 5.76 16.77 -10.64
C ILE A 54 4.43 17.53 -10.66
N THR A 55 4.44 18.86 -10.52
CA THR A 55 3.22 19.68 -10.61
C THR A 55 2.53 19.51 -11.96
N ILE A 56 3.29 19.56 -13.06
CA ILE A 56 2.75 19.39 -14.41
C ILE A 56 2.19 17.98 -14.61
N ALA A 57 2.94 16.94 -14.21
CA ALA A 57 2.51 15.56 -14.33
C ALA A 57 1.24 15.29 -13.51
N ASN A 58 1.14 15.87 -12.31
CA ASN A 58 -0.03 15.69 -11.44
C ASN A 58 -1.27 16.44 -11.95
N ALA A 59 -1.13 17.41 -12.85
CA ALA A 59 -2.25 18.15 -13.42
C ALA A 59 -2.97 17.39 -14.55
N ASN A 60 -2.36 16.32 -15.08
CA ASN A 60 -2.93 15.53 -16.18
C ASN A 60 -3.12 14.07 -15.75
N LYS A 61 -4.36 13.58 -15.84
CA LYS A 61 -4.70 12.18 -15.49
C LYS A 61 -3.85 11.13 -16.21
N ARG A 62 -3.34 11.42 -17.41
CA ARG A 62 -2.47 10.50 -18.16
C ARG A 62 -1.07 10.36 -17.56
N THR A 63 -0.62 11.34 -16.78
CA THR A 63 0.76 11.44 -16.27
C THR A 63 0.82 11.50 -14.74
N GLU A 64 -0.33 11.46 -14.07
CA GLU A 64 -0.44 11.45 -12.60
C GLU A 64 0.31 10.28 -11.94
N SER A 65 0.34 9.11 -12.60
CA SER A 65 1.11 7.96 -12.12
C SER A 65 2.62 8.22 -12.11
N ILE A 66 3.13 8.96 -13.11
CA ILE A 66 4.55 9.38 -13.16
C ILE A 66 4.82 10.36 -12.01
N ALA A 67 3.93 11.31 -11.77
CA ALA A 67 4.05 12.25 -10.65
C ALA A 67 4.17 11.52 -9.31
N SER A 68 3.33 10.50 -9.11
CA SER A 68 3.30 9.68 -7.89
C SER A 68 4.61 8.92 -7.70
N LYS A 69 5.10 8.25 -8.74
CA LYS A 69 6.39 7.54 -8.72
C LYS A 69 7.57 8.47 -8.40
N LEU A 70 7.59 9.67 -8.96
CA LEU A 70 8.64 10.66 -8.68
C LEU A 70 8.56 11.19 -7.24
N LYS A 71 7.36 11.38 -6.68
CA LYS A 71 7.18 11.75 -5.27
C LYS A 71 7.70 10.66 -4.33
N GLU A 72 7.43 9.39 -4.63
CA GLU A 72 7.96 8.26 -3.87
C GLU A 72 9.50 8.22 -3.90
N GLU A 73 10.12 8.44 -5.07
CA GLU A 73 11.59 8.50 -5.16
C GLU A 73 12.20 9.71 -4.45
N ILE A 74 11.48 10.84 -4.38
CA ILE A 74 11.87 11.95 -3.52
C ILE A 74 11.91 11.50 -2.06
N TRP A 75 10.85 10.85 -1.56
CA TRP A 75 10.82 10.33 -0.18
C TRP A 75 11.94 9.33 0.08
N ARG A 76 12.19 8.38 -0.84
CA ARG A 76 13.31 7.44 -0.73
C ARG A 76 14.66 8.16 -0.69
N SER A 77 14.88 9.14 -1.57
CA SER A 77 16.14 9.90 -1.63
C SER A 77 16.41 10.73 -0.37
N GLN A 78 15.35 11.09 0.36
CA GLN A 78 15.41 11.77 1.65
C GLN A 78 15.53 10.81 2.84
N GLY A 79 15.54 9.49 2.60
CA GLY A 79 15.61 8.47 3.63
C GLY A 79 14.32 8.32 4.45
N LYS A 80 13.16 8.72 3.91
CA LYS A 80 11.87 8.61 4.61
C LYS A 80 11.39 7.16 4.66
N SER A 81 11.05 6.68 5.85
CA SER A 81 10.37 5.39 6.01
C SER A 81 8.88 5.47 5.66
N ASP A 82 8.19 4.34 5.53
CA ASP A 82 6.73 4.33 5.43
C ASP A 82 6.07 4.91 6.70
N ASP A 83 6.63 4.67 7.88
CA ASP A 83 6.19 5.26 9.16
C ASP A 83 6.32 6.79 9.16
N ASP A 84 7.41 7.35 8.63
CA ASP A 84 7.57 8.80 8.48
C ASP A 84 6.44 9.39 7.63
N ILE A 85 6.14 8.76 6.49
CA ILE A 85 5.08 9.23 5.58
C ILE A 85 3.71 9.07 6.22
N PHE A 86 3.46 7.97 6.95
CA PHE A 86 2.22 7.75 7.69
C PHE A 86 1.97 8.87 8.71
N ASN A 87 3.02 9.24 9.45
CA ASN A 87 2.98 10.26 10.48
C ASN A 87 2.84 11.67 9.88
N ILE A 88 3.53 11.97 8.77
CA ILE A 88 3.37 13.24 8.03
C ILE A 88 1.91 13.43 7.58
N PHE A 89 1.28 12.36 7.12
CA PHE A 89 -0.12 12.38 6.68
C PHE A 89 -1.15 12.25 7.81
N LYS A 90 -0.68 12.06 9.06
CA LYS A 90 -1.51 11.94 10.27
C LYS A 90 -2.60 10.87 10.13
N LEU A 91 -2.27 9.75 9.49
CA LEU A 91 -3.25 8.71 9.17
C LEU A 91 -3.85 8.08 10.43
N LYS A 92 -3.05 7.95 11.50
CA LYS A 92 -3.54 7.49 12.82
C LYS A 92 -4.70 8.32 13.35
N GLU A 93 -4.57 9.64 13.26
CA GLU A 93 -5.55 10.61 13.79
C GLU A 93 -6.87 10.56 13.02
N LYS A 94 -6.81 10.25 11.71
CA LYS A 94 -7.99 10.07 10.85
C LYS A 94 -8.73 8.76 11.13
N GLY A 95 -8.11 7.81 11.81
CA GLY A 95 -8.71 6.52 12.15
C GLY A 95 -9.33 5.82 10.94
N GLY A 96 -10.61 5.42 11.04
CA GLY A 96 -11.31 4.75 9.95
C GLY A 96 -11.53 5.60 8.70
N ASP A 97 -11.57 6.93 8.83
CA ASP A 97 -11.78 7.82 7.68
C ASP A 97 -10.52 7.96 6.80
N MET A 98 -9.35 7.52 7.29
CA MET A 98 -8.11 7.57 6.51
C MET A 98 -8.24 6.81 5.18
N PHE A 99 -9.00 5.71 5.14
CA PHE A 99 -9.17 4.88 3.94
C PHE A 99 -9.90 5.59 2.78
N LYS A 100 -10.53 6.74 3.04
CA LYS A 100 -11.19 7.58 2.03
C LYS A 100 -10.25 8.62 1.42
N THR A 101 -9.02 8.71 1.92
CA THR A 101 -8.11 9.82 1.61
C THR A 101 -7.06 9.46 0.57
N THR A 102 -6.69 10.44 -0.24
CA THR A 102 -5.56 10.32 -1.18
C THR A 102 -4.23 10.15 -0.43
N GLU A 103 -4.12 10.64 0.81
CA GLU A 103 -2.92 10.43 1.63
C GLU A 103 -2.73 8.96 2.01
N TYR A 104 -3.81 8.24 2.35
CA TYR A 104 -3.74 6.80 2.57
C TYR A 104 -3.29 6.06 1.31
N ALA A 105 -3.86 6.40 0.15
CA ALA A 105 -3.48 5.78 -1.12
C ALA A 105 -2.00 6.01 -1.45
N ALA A 106 -1.50 7.24 -1.25
CA ALA A 106 -0.10 7.58 -1.45
C ALA A 106 0.83 6.83 -0.49
N TRP A 107 0.47 6.77 0.80
CA TRP A 107 1.22 6.01 1.79
C TRP A 107 1.24 4.50 1.48
N ALA A 108 0.09 3.90 1.15
CA ALA A 108 -0.02 2.47 0.87
C ALA A 108 0.80 2.08 -0.38
N SER A 109 0.79 2.94 -1.41
CA SER A 109 1.66 2.77 -2.58
C SER A 109 3.15 2.78 -2.18
N TYR A 110 3.53 3.76 -1.36
CA TYR A 110 4.91 3.89 -0.90
C TYR A 110 5.38 2.71 -0.04
N ALA A 111 4.60 2.31 0.97
CA ALA A 111 4.90 1.15 1.82
C ALA A 111 5.03 -0.14 0.98
N THR A 112 4.13 -0.33 0.01
CA THR A 112 4.18 -1.48 -0.91
C THR A 112 5.44 -1.43 -1.78
N LYS A 113 5.86 -0.25 -2.24
CA LYS A 113 7.09 -0.09 -3.01
C LYS A 113 8.33 -0.42 -2.19
N LEU A 114 8.43 0.10 -0.96
CA LEU A 114 9.53 -0.23 -0.05
C LEU A 114 9.61 -1.73 0.19
N ASN A 115 8.47 -2.38 0.43
CA ASN A 115 8.39 -3.83 0.61
C ASN A 115 8.93 -4.62 -0.59
N LYS A 116 8.58 -4.20 -1.82
CA LYS A 116 9.06 -4.85 -3.05
C LYS A 116 10.57 -4.71 -3.26
N LEU A 117 11.17 -3.67 -2.70
CA LEU A 117 12.61 -3.42 -2.76
C LEU A 117 13.36 -4.05 -1.58
N ASP A 118 12.65 -4.53 -0.56
CA ASP A 118 13.24 -5.26 0.55
C ASP A 118 13.79 -6.61 0.08
N LYS A 119 14.80 -7.12 0.78
CA LYS A 119 15.36 -8.45 0.52
C LYS A 119 14.38 -9.55 0.85
N ASN A 120 13.52 -9.32 1.85
CA ASN A 120 12.51 -10.25 2.34
C ASN A 120 11.14 -9.54 2.36
N PRO A 121 10.47 -9.41 1.20
CA PRO A 121 9.15 -8.79 1.13
C PRO A 121 8.12 -9.52 1.99
N ASP A 122 7.35 -8.78 2.78
CA ASP A 122 6.25 -9.31 3.58
C ASP A 122 4.98 -9.45 2.72
N GLY A 123 4.33 -10.62 2.78
CA GLY A 123 3.11 -10.91 2.02
C GLY A 123 1.87 -10.12 2.47
N PHE A 124 1.93 -9.52 3.66
CA PHE A 124 0.86 -8.78 4.33
C PHE A 124 1.33 -7.38 4.76
N VAL A 125 2.29 -6.79 4.04
CA VAL A 125 2.98 -5.55 4.49
C VAL A 125 2.05 -4.42 4.95
N LEU A 126 0.93 -4.17 4.26
CA LEU A 126 0.01 -3.10 4.68
C LEU A 126 -0.66 -3.41 6.02
N VAL A 127 -0.97 -4.69 6.28
CA VAL A 127 -1.51 -5.13 7.57
C VAL A 127 -0.44 -4.98 8.66
N GLU A 128 0.79 -5.44 8.42
CA GLU A 128 1.90 -5.30 9.37
C GLU A 128 2.15 -3.83 9.72
N LYS A 129 2.26 -2.95 8.74
CA LYS A 129 2.49 -1.52 8.99
C LYS A 129 1.33 -0.85 9.70
N LEU A 130 0.08 -1.20 9.37
CA LEU A 130 -1.07 -0.68 10.13
C LEU A 130 -1.11 -1.22 11.57
N LYS A 131 -0.66 -2.46 11.83
CA LYS A 131 -0.55 -3.03 13.18
C LYS A 131 0.46 -2.29 14.04
N GLU A 132 1.55 -1.78 13.47
CA GLU A 132 2.52 -0.93 14.19
C GLU A 132 1.84 0.30 14.82
N HIS A 133 0.78 0.84 14.18
CA HIS A 133 0.07 2.02 14.65
C HIS A 133 -1.18 1.75 15.47
N PHE A 134 -1.96 0.72 15.12
CA PHE A 134 -3.26 0.43 15.73
C PHE A 134 -3.22 -0.80 16.67
N GLY A 135 -2.17 -1.62 16.61
CA GLY A 135 -2.16 -2.96 17.17
C GLY A 135 -3.06 -3.92 16.38
N ASP A 136 -2.92 -5.22 16.64
CA ASP A 136 -3.64 -6.25 15.86
C ASP A 136 -5.16 -6.19 16.03
N VAL A 137 -5.62 -6.24 17.28
CA VAL A 137 -7.04 -6.09 17.62
C VAL A 137 -7.58 -4.70 17.26
N GLY A 138 -6.78 -3.65 17.47
CA GLY A 138 -7.19 -2.29 17.15
C GLY A 138 -7.41 -2.10 15.65
N LEU A 139 -6.52 -2.64 14.81
CA LEU A 139 -6.68 -2.62 13.36
C LEU A 139 -7.95 -3.37 12.93
N ALA A 140 -8.18 -4.57 13.47
CA ALA A 140 -9.37 -5.37 13.15
C ALA A 140 -10.66 -4.59 13.45
N ARG A 141 -10.70 -3.90 14.60
CA ARG A 141 -11.83 -3.06 15.01
C ARG A 141 -12.02 -1.86 14.09
N VAL A 142 -10.94 -1.19 13.68
CA VAL A 142 -11.01 -0.06 12.74
C VAL A 142 -11.57 -0.53 11.40
N LEU A 143 -11.05 -1.63 10.85
CA LEU A 143 -11.53 -2.20 9.57
C LEU A 143 -13.00 -2.60 9.63
N ALA A 144 -13.41 -3.34 10.67
CA ALA A 144 -14.80 -3.77 10.85
C ALA A 144 -15.76 -2.57 10.98
N LYS A 145 -15.40 -1.57 11.79
CA LYS A 145 -16.23 -0.36 11.97
C LYS A 145 -16.34 0.45 10.67
N THR A 146 -15.23 0.66 9.96
CA THR A 146 -15.25 1.38 8.67
C THR A 146 -16.07 0.64 7.62
N LYS A 147 -15.92 -0.68 7.53
CA LYS A 147 -16.71 -1.53 6.61
C LYS A 147 -18.21 -1.38 6.86
N MET A 148 -18.64 -1.42 8.11
CA MET A 148 -20.04 -1.21 8.48
C MET A 148 -20.54 0.21 8.18
N ALA A 149 -19.71 1.23 8.41
CA ALA A 149 -20.08 2.63 8.21
C ALA A 149 -20.10 3.04 6.73
N SER A 150 -19.34 2.36 5.87
CA SER A 150 -19.11 2.74 4.48
C SER A 150 -19.97 1.94 3.49
N PHE A 151 -21.11 1.38 3.91
CA PHE A 151 -21.93 0.46 3.10
C PHE A 151 -22.41 1.01 1.73
N GLN A 152 -22.34 2.32 1.50
CA GLN A 152 -22.67 3.00 0.24
C GLN A 152 -21.43 3.47 -0.56
N ASP A 153 -20.24 3.38 0.04
CA ASP A 153 -18.97 3.77 -0.57
C ASP A 153 -18.23 2.49 -1.00
N ASN A 154 -18.47 2.09 -2.25
CA ASN A 154 -17.94 0.85 -2.82
C ASN A 154 -16.41 0.82 -2.86
N GLU A 155 -15.74 1.96 -3.02
CA GLU A 155 -14.28 2.04 -3.08
C GLU A 155 -13.68 1.78 -1.68
N THR A 156 -14.17 2.50 -0.67
CA THR A 156 -13.74 2.30 0.71
C THR A 156 -14.07 0.89 1.19
N LEU A 157 -15.26 0.37 0.85
CA LEU A 157 -15.66 -1.00 1.18
C LEU A 157 -14.69 -2.05 0.64
N LYS A 158 -14.26 -1.88 -0.62
CA LYS A 158 -13.29 -2.77 -1.23
C LYS A 158 -11.97 -2.73 -0.48
N ILE A 159 -11.43 -1.54 -0.22
CA ILE A 159 -10.15 -1.35 0.50
C ILE A 159 -10.19 -2.03 1.86
N VAL A 160 -11.21 -1.75 2.68
CA VAL A 160 -11.27 -2.30 4.05
C VAL A 160 -11.58 -3.80 4.06
N SER A 161 -12.33 -4.30 3.08
CA SER A 161 -12.59 -5.74 2.96
C SER A 161 -11.35 -6.51 2.50
N ASP A 162 -10.57 -5.95 1.57
CA ASP A 162 -9.31 -6.54 1.10
C ASP A 162 -8.27 -6.56 2.23
N LEU A 163 -8.17 -5.49 3.02
CA LEU A 163 -7.30 -5.45 4.20
C LEU A 163 -7.75 -6.41 5.31
N GLN A 164 -9.07 -6.49 5.59
CA GLN A 164 -9.61 -7.42 6.59
C GLN A 164 -9.34 -8.87 6.17
N THR A 165 -9.50 -9.18 4.88
CA THR A 165 -9.18 -10.51 4.34
C THR A 165 -7.69 -10.82 4.46
N GLN A 166 -6.81 -9.85 4.20
CA GLN A 166 -5.36 -10.02 4.41
C GLN A 166 -5.02 -10.25 5.89
N GLN A 167 -5.64 -9.50 6.81
CA GLN A 167 -5.46 -9.72 8.24
C GLN A 167 -5.90 -11.12 8.66
N PHE A 168 -7.01 -11.62 8.14
CA PHE A 168 -7.48 -12.98 8.42
C PHE A 168 -6.56 -14.05 7.83
N LYS A 169 -6.04 -13.84 6.61
CA LYS A 169 -5.03 -14.73 6.02
C LYS A 169 -3.76 -14.79 6.88
N GLN A 170 -3.34 -13.66 7.44
CA GLN A 170 -2.21 -13.61 8.35
C GLN A 170 -2.50 -14.31 9.68
N TRP A 171 -3.64 -14.06 10.31
CA TRP A 171 -4.04 -14.76 11.53
C TRP A 171 -4.09 -16.28 11.33
N TRP A 172 -4.59 -16.72 10.19
CA TRP A 172 -4.57 -18.12 9.79
C TRP A 172 -3.15 -18.65 9.62
N SER A 173 -2.24 -17.94 8.92
CA SER A 173 -0.85 -18.40 8.77
C SER A 173 -0.11 -18.47 10.10
N ASP A 174 -0.50 -17.64 11.06
CA ASP A 174 0.00 -17.68 12.43
C ASP A 174 -0.62 -18.81 13.29
N GLY A 175 -1.50 -19.63 12.71
CA GLY A 175 -2.17 -20.74 13.39
C GLY A 175 -3.33 -20.34 14.31
N LYS A 176 -3.89 -19.13 14.16
CA LYS A 176 -5.05 -18.69 14.95
C LYS A 176 -6.34 -19.30 14.38
N ASP A 177 -7.11 -19.94 15.25
CA ASP A 177 -8.47 -20.41 14.95
C ASP A 177 -9.54 -19.47 15.53
N ASN A 178 -10.81 -19.86 15.37
CA ASN A 178 -11.95 -19.08 15.87
C ASN A 178 -11.91 -18.87 17.39
N GLU A 179 -11.42 -19.85 18.16
CA GLU A 179 -11.32 -19.76 19.61
C GLU A 179 -10.21 -18.78 20.02
N VAL A 180 -9.04 -18.88 19.39
CA VAL A 180 -7.91 -17.97 19.62
C VAL A 180 -8.29 -16.53 19.29
N VAL A 181 -8.96 -16.28 18.16
CA VAL A 181 -9.42 -14.93 17.80
C VAL A 181 -10.43 -14.40 18.81
N PHE A 182 -11.37 -15.23 19.28
CA PHE A 182 -12.32 -14.84 20.31
C PHE A 182 -11.62 -14.49 21.65
N ILE A 183 -10.64 -15.28 22.08
CA ILE A 183 -9.86 -15.02 23.30
C ILE A 183 -9.06 -13.71 23.17
N MET A 184 -8.42 -13.49 22.01
CA MET A 184 -7.66 -12.27 21.73
C MET A 184 -8.53 -11.00 21.83
N LEU A 185 -9.75 -11.04 21.29
CA LEU A 185 -10.71 -9.93 21.37
C LEU A 185 -11.19 -9.69 22.81
N ASN A 186 -11.43 -10.74 23.59
CA ASN A 186 -11.82 -10.63 25.00
C ASN A 186 -10.71 -10.03 25.86
N ALA A 187 -9.47 -10.46 25.67
CA ALA A 187 -8.31 -9.92 26.38
C ALA A 187 -8.14 -8.41 26.14
N ALA A 188 -8.54 -7.92 24.95
CA ALA A 188 -8.50 -6.52 24.58
C ALA A 188 -9.74 -5.70 24.99
N LYS A 189 -10.49 -6.17 26.01
CA LYS A 189 -11.80 -5.63 26.46
C LYS A 189 -12.81 -5.64 25.31
N PHE A 190 -13.58 -6.71 25.22
CA PHE A 190 -14.53 -6.97 24.13
C PHE A 190 -15.44 -5.75 23.84
N ASP A 191 -15.48 -5.32 22.57
CA ASP A 191 -16.41 -4.33 22.04
C ASP A 191 -17.52 -5.06 21.27
N PRO A 192 -18.74 -5.18 21.83
CA PRO A 192 -19.80 -5.98 21.23
C PRO A 192 -20.17 -5.60 19.80
N ARG A 193 -19.95 -4.34 19.40
CA ARG A 193 -20.35 -3.87 18.07
C ARG A 193 -19.38 -4.31 16.99
N SER A 194 -18.08 -4.15 17.21
CA SER A 194 -17.06 -4.56 16.23
C SER A 194 -16.68 -6.02 16.37
N ASP A 195 -16.53 -6.50 17.61
CA ASP A 195 -15.87 -7.79 17.85
C ASP A 195 -16.78 -8.95 17.48
N THR A 196 -18.09 -8.82 17.70
CA THR A 196 -19.07 -9.78 17.17
C THR A 196 -18.97 -9.88 15.65
N ARG A 197 -18.81 -8.76 14.94
CA ARG A 197 -18.68 -8.77 13.48
C ARG A 197 -17.36 -9.42 13.04
N ILE A 198 -16.26 -9.12 13.74
CA ILE A 198 -14.95 -9.73 13.46
C ILE A 198 -15.01 -11.25 13.63
N VAL A 199 -15.59 -11.75 14.73
CA VAL A 199 -15.72 -13.20 14.98
C VAL A 199 -16.54 -13.87 13.89
N LEU A 200 -17.67 -13.29 13.49
CA LEU A 200 -18.52 -13.85 12.43
C LEU A 200 -17.80 -13.85 11.08
N ASP A 201 -17.19 -12.72 10.69
CA ASP A 201 -16.47 -12.61 9.42
C ASP A 201 -15.26 -13.55 9.36
N PHE A 202 -14.54 -13.73 10.48
CA PHE A 202 -13.41 -14.65 10.56
C PHE A 202 -13.87 -16.11 10.50
N ALA A 203 -14.99 -16.46 11.15
CA ALA A 203 -15.55 -17.81 11.07
C ALA A 203 -16.02 -18.16 9.65
N ASP A 204 -16.61 -17.21 8.93
CA ASP A 204 -16.98 -17.39 7.53
C ASP A 204 -15.74 -17.56 6.63
N PHE A 205 -14.68 -16.77 6.86
CA PHE A 205 -13.39 -16.94 6.19
C PHE A 205 -12.76 -18.31 6.48
N TYR A 206 -12.77 -18.75 7.74
CA TYR A 206 -12.19 -20.01 8.19
C TYR A 206 -12.89 -21.21 7.53
N LYS A 207 -14.23 -21.21 7.51
CA LYS A 207 -15.02 -22.25 6.84
C LYS A 207 -14.74 -22.32 5.34
N ALA A 208 -14.69 -21.17 4.66
CA ALA A 208 -14.40 -21.13 3.23
C ALA A 208 -13.02 -21.69 2.88
N LYS A 209 -12.06 -21.67 3.82
CA LYS A 209 -10.74 -22.27 3.66
C LYS A 209 -10.75 -23.79 3.83
N ASP A 210 -11.49 -24.29 4.80
CA ASP A 210 -11.63 -25.74 5.02
C ASP A 210 -12.29 -26.44 3.80
N ASP A 211 -13.02 -25.68 2.98
CA ASP A 211 -13.66 -26.17 1.74
C ASP A 211 -12.78 -26.03 0.47
N ASP A 212 -11.67 -25.27 0.49
CA ASP A 212 -10.80 -25.00 -0.69
C ASP A 212 -9.31 -25.26 -0.38
N ASP A 213 -8.93 -26.55 -0.47
CA ASP A 213 -7.59 -27.08 -0.19
C ASP A 213 -6.49 -26.67 -1.21
N SER A 214 -6.82 -25.97 -2.31
CA SER A 214 -5.93 -25.95 -3.48
C SER A 214 -5.00 -24.71 -3.61
N GLU A 215 -5.45 -23.52 -3.23
CA GLU A 215 -4.71 -22.27 -3.51
C GLU A 215 -3.78 -21.84 -2.35
N PHE A 216 -4.01 -22.32 -1.13
CA PHE A 216 -3.35 -21.83 0.10
C PHE A 216 -2.20 -22.70 0.63
N VAL A 217 -2.08 -23.95 0.19
CA VAL A 217 -0.92 -24.83 0.49
C VAL A 217 0.39 -24.17 0.02
N SER A 218 0.34 -23.37 -1.04
CA SER A 218 1.48 -22.62 -1.58
C SER A 218 2.06 -21.57 -0.60
N LEU A 219 1.21 -20.86 0.17
CA LEU A 219 1.67 -19.79 1.07
C LEU A 219 2.20 -20.32 2.42
N ALA A 220 1.64 -21.42 2.93
CA ALA A 220 2.12 -22.07 4.16
C ALA A 220 3.52 -22.68 3.99
N VAL A 221 3.86 -23.14 2.78
CA VAL A 221 5.20 -23.67 2.47
C VAL A 221 6.26 -22.57 2.40
N ILE A 222 5.87 -21.32 2.11
CA ILE A 222 6.81 -20.19 1.99
C ILE A 222 7.23 -19.64 3.37
N HIS A 223 6.36 -19.67 4.38
CA HIS A 223 6.66 -19.14 5.73
C HIS A 223 7.27 -20.18 6.69
N CYS A 224 7.34 -21.45 6.30
CA CYS A 224 7.98 -22.54 7.08
C CYS A 224 9.41 -22.89 6.62
N LYS A 225 10.09 -22.01 5.85
CA LYS A 225 11.49 -22.18 5.44
C LYS A 225 12.38 -21.05 5.93
#